data_AF-A0A519NR13-F1
#
_entry.id   AF-A0A519NR13-F1
#
_cell.length_a   1.000
_cell.length_b   1.000
_cell.length_c   1.000
_cell.angle_alpha   90.00
_cell.angle_beta   90.00
_cell.angle_gamma   90.00
#
_symmetry.space_group_name_H-M   'P 1'
#
loop_
_entity.id
_entity.type
_entity.pdbx_description
1 polymer ?
#
loop_
_entity_poly.entity_id
_entity_poly.type
_entity_poly.pdbx_seq_one_letter_code
_entity_poly.pdbx_strand_id
1 'polypeptide(L)'
;MEAYLSLLESLDAQIQNGAPLLKENDQIRVVITVQQQKILYSSVYLQLYNLVESTVSNCIKSVTDALTANDVRAKQLNESILKEWVRSIGRTHIDLSYENRLESLLIVSSHLLVDAPISKSDFVVEKGGGGNWDDVEIENICKRLGWTLKIDTTAYKSVKRKYRNDLGILGYLKSLRNDLAHGSISFEECGEGETVSNLRELAKNVFSYLLELVKFFEKKVSSQDFLLPEHRPAHSVR
;
A
#
# COMPACT_ATOMS: atom_id res chain seq x y z
N MET A 1 -12.03 10.71 -1.32
CA MET A 1 -11.86 10.73 0.15
C MET A 1 -12.17 12.08 0.76
N GLU A 2 -11.48 13.18 0.39
CA GLU A 2 -11.76 14.51 0.95
C GLU A 2 -13.24 14.94 0.84
N ALA A 3 -13.83 14.78 -0.35
CA ALA A 3 -15.26 15.05 -0.55
C ALA A 3 -16.16 14.17 0.36
N TYR A 4 -15.73 12.94 0.64
CA TYR A 4 -16.49 12.03 1.50
C TYR A 4 -16.37 12.42 2.98
N LEU A 5 -15.16 12.75 3.45
CA LEU A 5 -14.96 13.27 4.81
C LEU A 5 -15.72 14.59 5.02
N SER A 6 -15.73 15.49 4.04
CA SER A 6 -16.49 16.74 4.10
C SER A 6 -18.01 16.49 4.16
N LEU A 7 -18.51 15.47 3.45
CA LEU A 7 -19.90 15.02 3.58
C LEU A 7 -20.18 14.55 5.01
N LEU A 8 -19.32 13.69 5.58
CA LEU A 8 -19.50 13.20 6.95
C LEU A 8 -19.47 14.33 7.97
N GLU A 9 -18.55 15.29 7.83
CA GLU A 9 -18.49 16.48 8.71
C GLU A 9 -19.76 17.32 8.63
N SER A 10 -20.32 17.46 7.43
CA SER A 10 -21.58 18.18 7.23
C SER A 10 -22.76 17.46 7.89
N LEU A 11 -22.77 16.11 7.84
CA LEU A 11 -23.77 15.30 8.54
C LEU A 11 -23.60 15.38 10.06
N ASP A 12 -22.37 15.32 10.56
CA ASP A 12 -22.03 15.40 11.98
C ASP A 12 -22.38 16.77 12.58
N ALA A 13 -22.17 17.86 11.83
CA ALA A 13 -22.58 19.20 12.24
C ALA A 13 -24.11 19.34 12.41
N GLN A 14 -24.90 18.57 11.66
CA GLN A 14 -26.35 18.54 11.84
C GLN A 14 -26.77 17.81 13.13
N ILE A 15 -25.96 16.86 13.63
CA ILE A 15 -26.25 16.10 14.85
C ILE A 15 -26.46 17.02 16.06
N GLN A 16 -25.72 18.14 16.12
CA GLN A 16 -25.89 19.13 17.19
C GLN A 16 -27.29 19.77 17.23
N ASN A 17 -28.03 19.70 16.12
CA ASN A 17 -29.38 20.25 15.98
C ASN A 17 -30.47 19.16 15.88
N GLY A 18 -30.13 17.88 16.07
CA GLY A 18 -31.02 16.72 15.92
C GLY A 18 -30.51 15.70 14.90
N ALA A 19 -31.27 14.64 14.63
CA ALA A 19 -30.86 13.62 13.67
C ALA A 19 -30.60 14.26 12.28
N PRO A 20 -29.51 13.92 11.56
CA PRO A 20 -29.20 14.50 10.25
C PRO A 20 -30.30 14.24 9.24
N LEU A 21 -30.60 15.24 8.40
CA LEU A 21 -31.76 15.23 7.51
C LEU A 21 -31.34 15.54 6.08
N LEU A 22 -31.88 14.78 5.14
CA LEU A 22 -31.91 15.17 3.73
C LEU A 22 -33.24 15.85 3.44
N LYS A 23 -33.18 17.09 2.99
CA LYS A 23 -34.35 17.90 2.64
C LYS A 23 -34.42 18.11 1.13
N GLU A 24 -35.64 18.18 0.60
CA GLU A 24 -35.92 18.59 -0.78
C GLU A 24 -37.05 19.63 -0.73
N ASN A 25 -36.82 20.82 -1.30
CA ASN A 25 -37.74 21.96 -1.22
C ASN A 25 -38.18 22.28 0.23
N ASP A 26 -37.21 22.32 1.16
CA ASP A 26 -37.40 22.52 2.61
C ASP A 26 -38.22 21.46 3.35
N GLN A 27 -38.71 20.44 2.65
CA GLN A 27 -39.41 19.29 3.24
C GLN A 27 -38.41 18.18 3.60
N ILE A 28 -38.55 17.62 4.80
CA ILE A 28 -37.76 16.47 5.24
C ILE A 28 -38.13 15.27 4.36
N ARG A 29 -37.15 14.72 3.65
CA ARG A 29 -37.31 13.53 2.81
C ARG A 29 -36.79 12.28 3.51
N VAL A 30 -35.62 12.38 4.14
CA VAL A 30 -34.96 11.23 4.79
C VAL A 30 -34.32 11.70 6.10
N VAL A 31 -34.53 10.92 7.15
CA VAL A 31 -33.80 11.02 8.42
C VAL A 31 -32.68 10.00 8.39
N ILE A 32 -31.44 10.43 8.57
CA ILE A 32 -30.29 9.52 8.63
C ILE A 32 -30.23 8.92 10.04
N THR A 33 -30.41 7.61 10.12
CA THR A 33 -30.38 6.88 11.39
C THR A 33 -28.95 6.72 11.91
N VAL A 34 -28.81 6.42 13.21
CA VAL A 34 -27.50 6.11 13.82
C VAL A 34 -26.84 4.91 13.13
N GLN A 35 -27.61 3.88 12.80
CA GLN A 35 -27.12 2.73 12.04
C GLN A 35 -26.55 3.15 10.67
N GLN A 36 -27.28 4.01 9.94
CA GLN A 36 -26.80 4.52 8.64
C GLN A 36 -25.52 5.35 8.81
N GLN A 37 -25.39 6.16 9.86
CA GLN A 37 -24.16 6.91 10.15
C GLN A 37 -22.97 5.97 10.38
N LYS A 38 -23.14 4.93 11.22
CA LYS A 38 -22.09 3.93 11.47
C LYS A 38 -21.64 3.23 10.18
N ILE A 39 -22.59 2.89 9.31
CA ILE A 39 -22.29 2.31 7.98
C ILE A 39 -21.50 3.29 7.10
N LEU A 40 -21.83 4.59 7.14
CA LEU A 40 -21.07 5.61 6.42
C LEU A 40 -19.63 5.72 6.98
N TYR A 41 -19.47 5.74 8.30
CA TYR A 41 -18.18 5.83 8.97
C TYR A 41 -17.27 4.64 8.63
N SER A 42 -17.80 3.41 8.67
CA SER A 42 -17.02 2.20 8.36
C SER A 42 -16.52 2.17 6.91
N SER A 43 -17.21 2.82 5.97
CA SER A 43 -16.75 2.91 4.59
C SER A 43 -15.44 3.72 4.44
N VAL A 44 -15.14 4.65 5.37
CA VAL A 44 -13.86 5.38 5.39
C VAL A 44 -12.71 4.42 5.61
N TYR A 45 -12.86 3.44 6.49
CA TYR A 45 -11.83 2.44 6.76
C TYR A 45 -11.47 1.61 5.52
N LEU A 46 -12.48 1.17 4.76
CA LEU A 46 -12.24 0.47 3.49
C LEU A 46 -11.58 1.37 2.45
N GLN A 47 -12.04 2.62 2.30
CA GLN A 47 -11.43 3.56 1.36
C GLN A 47 -9.97 3.84 1.70
N LEU A 48 -9.64 3.99 2.98
CA LEU A 48 -8.27 4.20 3.44
C LEU A 48 -7.40 2.97 3.22
N TYR A 49 -7.90 1.78 3.52
CA TYR A 49 -7.16 0.55 3.25
C TYR A 49 -6.88 0.38 1.74
N ASN A 50 -7.89 0.60 0.89
CA ASN A 50 -7.73 0.54 -0.56
C ASN A 50 -6.72 1.59 -1.06
N LEU A 51 -6.68 2.78 -0.45
CA LEU A 51 -5.66 3.78 -0.73
C LEU A 51 -4.25 3.27 -0.35
N VAL A 52 -4.08 2.68 0.83
CA VAL A 52 -2.80 2.07 1.25
C VAL A 52 -2.38 0.99 0.25
N GLU A 53 -3.27 0.05 -0.05
CA GLU A 53 -2.98 -1.07 -0.95
C GLU A 53 -2.60 -0.60 -2.37
N SER A 54 -3.38 0.33 -2.93
CA SER A 54 -3.11 0.88 -4.27
C SER A 54 -1.81 1.68 -4.31
N THR A 55 -1.54 2.51 -3.30
CA THR A 55 -0.32 3.32 -3.22
C THR A 55 0.93 2.42 -3.11
N VAL A 56 0.92 1.45 -2.21
CA VAL A 56 2.06 0.53 -2.03
C VAL A 56 2.27 -0.31 -3.29
N SER A 57 1.18 -0.80 -3.89
CA SER A 57 1.24 -1.54 -5.15
C SER A 57 1.87 -0.72 -6.28
N ASN A 58 1.49 0.56 -6.41
CA ASN A 58 2.04 1.45 -7.42
C ASN A 58 3.51 1.80 -7.14
N CYS A 59 3.88 2.00 -5.88
CA CYS A 59 5.28 2.20 -5.48
C CYS A 59 6.15 1.00 -5.90
N ILE A 60 5.71 -0.22 -5.60
CA ILE A 60 6.42 -1.43 -6.00
C ILE A 60 6.48 -1.57 -7.52
N LYS A 61 5.36 -1.34 -8.21
CA LYS A 61 5.28 -1.40 -9.67
C LYS A 61 6.22 -0.40 -10.34
N SER A 62 6.40 0.79 -9.76
CA SER A 62 7.30 1.81 -10.30
C SER A 62 8.75 1.34 -10.43
N VAL A 63 9.20 0.41 -9.58
CA VAL A 63 10.53 -0.20 -9.66
C VAL A 63 10.64 -1.08 -10.89
N THR A 64 9.67 -1.97 -11.11
CA THR A 64 9.60 -2.81 -12.31
C THR A 64 9.47 -1.95 -13.58
N ASP A 65 8.62 -0.92 -13.56
CA ASP A 65 8.45 0.00 -14.68
C ASP A 65 9.77 0.70 -15.01
N ALA A 66 10.54 1.15 -14.01
CA ALA A 66 11.84 1.77 -14.20
C ALA A 66 12.90 0.83 -14.76
N LEU A 67 12.95 -0.43 -14.30
CA LEU A 67 13.87 -1.44 -14.84
C LEU A 67 13.62 -1.70 -16.33
N THR A 68 12.34 -1.86 -16.68
CA THR A 68 11.91 -2.19 -18.04
C THR A 68 12.03 -1.01 -19.00
N ALA A 69 11.81 0.22 -18.53
CA ALA A 69 11.93 1.43 -19.35
C ALA A 69 13.38 1.79 -19.71
N ASN A 70 14.36 1.31 -18.95
CA ASN A 70 15.79 1.61 -19.15
C ASN A 70 16.57 0.43 -19.76
N ASP A 71 15.88 -0.58 -20.31
CA ASP A 71 16.48 -1.80 -20.89
C ASP A 71 17.51 -2.47 -19.95
N VAL A 72 17.24 -2.44 -18.64
CA VAL A 72 18.17 -2.94 -17.61
C VAL A 72 18.35 -4.44 -17.75
N ARG A 73 19.60 -4.90 -17.67
CA ARG A 73 19.98 -6.32 -17.72
C ARG A 73 20.21 -6.87 -16.32
N ALA A 74 20.00 -8.16 -16.14
CA ALA A 74 20.16 -8.83 -14.84
C ALA A 74 21.55 -8.61 -14.22
N LYS A 75 22.61 -8.56 -15.02
CA LYS A 75 23.99 -8.32 -14.57
C LYS A 75 24.23 -6.93 -13.97
N GLN A 76 23.36 -5.95 -14.28
CA GLN A 76 23.47 -4.58 -13.78
C GLN A 76 22.76 -4.38 -12.44
N LEU A 77 21.93 -5.34 -12.03
CA LEU A 77 21.16 -5.26 -10.79
C LEU A 77 22.07 -5.38 -9.56
N ASN A 78 21.70 -4.66 -8.50
CA ASN A 78 22.28 -4.93 -7.20
C ASN A 78 21.84 -6.31 -6.68
N GLU A 79 22.52 -6.82 -5.65
CA GLU A 79 22.27 -8.18 -5.12
C GLU A 79 20.81 -8.39 -4.66
N SER A 80 20.20 -7.41 -4.01
CA SER A 80 18.83 -7.52 -3.48
C SER A 80 17.80 -7.62 -4.61
N ILE A 81 17.92 -6.77 -5.63
CA ILE A 81 17.01 -6.78 -6.78
C ILE A 81 17.26 -8.00 -7.67
N LEU A 82 18.51 -8.44 -7.82
CA LEU A 82 18.82 -9.69 -8.50
C LEU A 82 18.17 -10.88 -7.79
N LYS A 83 18.21 -10.95 -6.45
CA LYS A 83 17.51 -11.97 -5.68
C LYS A 83 16.00 -11.93 -5.91
N GLU A 84 15.40 -10.75 -5.96
CA GLU A 84 13.97 -10.60 -6.25
C GLU A 84 13.62 -11.01 -7.70
N TRP A 85 14.49 -10.68 -8.66
CA TRP A 85 14.35 -11.12 -10.04
C TRP A 85 14.42 -12.65 -10.17
N VAL A 86 15.40 -13.29 -9.52
CA VAL A 86 15.51 -14.75 -9.44
C VAL A 86 14.31 -15.35 -8.71
N ARG A 87 13.81 -14.73 -7.64
CA ARG A 87 12.62 -15.19 -6.92
C ARG A 87 11.38 -15.20 -7.81
N SER A 88 11.22 -14.19 -8.68
CA SER A 88 10.12 -14.06 -9.63
C SER A 88 10.18 -15.15 -10.70
N ILE A 89 11.29 -15.22 -11.46
CA ILE A 89 11.45 -16.15 -12.59
C ILE A 89 11.63 -17.59 -12.10
N GLY A 90 12.47 -17.77 -11.09
CA GLY A 90 12.79 -19.07 -10.50
C GLY A 90 11.69 -19.61 -9.58
N ARG A 91 10.62 -18.83 -9.34
CA ARG A 91 9.46 -19.19 -8.50
C ARG A 91 9.87 -19.78 -7.14
N THR A 92 10.95 -19.26 -6.56
CA THR A 92 11.61 -19.83 -5.37
C THR A 92 10.82 -19.66 -4.06
N HIS A 93 9.66 -19.01 -4.14
CA HIS A 93 8.79 -18.67 -3.03
C HIS A 93 7.57 -19.60 -2.93
N ILE A 94 7.37 -20.50 -3.91
CA ILE A 94 6.35 -21.55 -3.88
C ILE A 94 6.99 -22.93 -3.82
N ASP A 95 6.24 -23.91 -3.33
CA ASP A 95 6.68 -25.29 -3.41
C ASP A 95 6.48 -25.84 -4.82
N LEU A 96 7.52 -26.49 -5.34
CA LEU A 96 7.63 -26.98 -6.70
C LEU A 96 8.14 -28.43 -6.66
N SER A 97 7.68 -29.26 -7.59
CA SER A 97 8.27 -30.58 -7.84
C SER A 97 9.72 -30.44 -8.29
N TYR A 98 10.48 -31.54 -8.20
CA TYR A 98 11.87 -31.58 -8.69
C TYR A 98 11.98 -31.13 -10.15
N GLU A 99 11.08 -31.60 -11.02
CA GLU A 99 11.05 -31.25 -12.45
C GLU A 99 10.80 -29.75 -12.64
N ASN A 100 9.78 -29.19 -11.98
CA ASN A 100 9.44 -27.77 -12.10
C ASN A 100 10.56 -26.87 -11.55
N ARG A 101 11.28 -27.31 -10.51
CA ARG A 101 12.46 -26.59 -10.00
C ARG A 101 13.59 -26.59 -11.02
N LEU A 102 13.86 -27.73 -11.67
CA LEU A 102 14.87 -27.82 -12.72
C LEU A 102 14.51 -26.93 -13.92
N GLU A 103 13.25 -26.96 -14.37
CA GLU A 103 12.77 -26.08 -15.43
C GLU A 103 12.96 -24.60 -15.07
N SER A 104 12.58 -24.21 -13.85
CA SER A 104 12.75 -22.83 -13.37
C SER A 104 14.23 -22.40 -13.34
N LEU A 105 15.13 -23.30 -12.94
CA LEU A 105 16.58 -23.07 -12.98
C LEU A 105 17.12 -22.93 -14.40
N LEU A 106 16.63 -23.73 -15.35
CA LEU A 106 16.99 -23.61 -16.77
C LEU A 106 16.55 -22.26 -17.35
N ILE A 107 15.35 -21.78 -16.99
CA ILE A 107 14.85 -20.45 -17.39
C ILE A 107 15.75 -19.36 -16.80
N VAL A 108 16.03 -19.36 -15.49
CA VAL A 108 16.92 -18.36 -14.89
C VAL A 108 18.29 -18.36 -15.58
N SER A 109 18.85 -19.55 -15.82
CA SER A 109 20.15 -19.72 -16.48
C SER A 109 20.14 -19.19 -17.91
N SER A 110 19.09 -19.47 -18.69
CA SER A 110 18.98 -19.01 -20.08
C SER A 110 18.89 -17.49 -20.16
N HIS A 111 18.10 -16.85 -19.27
CA HIS A 111 18.01 -15.39 -19.21
C HIS A 111 19.37 -14.74 -18.87
N LEU A 112 20.15 -15.32 -17.95
CA LEU A 112 21.48 -14.83 -17.59
C LEU A 112 22.51 -15.00 -18.72
N LEU A 113 22.40 -16.08 -19.49
CA LEU A 113 23.29 -16.37 -20.63
C LEU A 113 23.02 -15.47 -21.83
N VAL A 114 21.74 -15.27 -22.18
CA VAL A 114 21.31 -14.40 -23.29
C VAL A 114 21.57 -12.93 -22.97
N ASP A 115 21.62 -12.57 -21.68
CA ASP A 115 21.82 -11.20 -21.21
C ASP A 115 20.77 -10.22 -21.75
N ALA A 116 19.54 -10.70 -21.99
CA ALA A 116 18.46 -9.88 -22.48
C ALA A 116 18.04 -8.80 -21.47
N PRO A 117 17.52 -7.65 -21.93
CA PRO A 117 16.83 -6.70 -21.06
C PRO A 117 15.70 -7.37 -20.27
N ILE A 118 15.51 -6.94 -19.03
CA ILE A 118 14.41 -7.41 -18.18
C ILE A 118 13.09 -6.90 -18.77
N SER A 119 12.19 -7.82 -19.09
CA SER A 119 10.86 -7.49 -19.58
C SER A 119 9.81 -7.48 -18.47
N LYS A 120 8.68 -6.81 -18.70
CA LYS A 120 7.55 -6.77 -17.74
C LYS A 120 6.90 -8.13 -17.50
N SER A 121 6.97 -9.05 -18.46
CA SER A 121 6.46 -10.41 -18.28
C SER A 121 7.37 -11.25 -17.39
N ASP A 122 8.66 -10.90 -17.32
CA ASP A 122 9.66 -11.72 -16.63
C ASP A 122 9.82 -11.28 -15.16
N PHE A 123 9.61 -10.00 -14.88
CA PHE A 123 9.84 -9.46 -13.55
C PHE A 123 8.67 -8.64 -13.02
N VAL A 124 8.00 -9.18 -12.01
CA VAL A 124 7.09 -8.43 -11.16
C VAL A 124 7.53 -8.63 -9.73
N VAL A 125 7.81 -7.55 -9.01
CA VAL A 125 8.07 -7.65 -7.58
C VAL A 125 6.80 -8.14 -6.90
N GLU A 126 6.85 -9.37 -6.40
CA GLU A 126 5.72 -9.95 -5.71
C GLU A 126 5.49 -9.23 -4.38
N LYS A 127 4.26 -8.70 -4.26
CA LYS A 127 3.76 -8.00 -3.09
C LYS A 127 3.94 -8.81 -1.80
N GLY A 128 3.83 -10.15 -1.88
CA GLY A 128 3.78 -11.04 -0.72
C GLY A 128 2.43 -10.94 0.01
N GLY A 129 2.10 -11.98 0.79
CA GLY A 129 1.00 -11.92 1.78
C GLY A 129 -0.41 -11.64 1.23
N GLY A 130 -0.67 -11.80 -0.07
CA GLY A 130 -2.00 -11.64 -0.66
C GLY A 130 -2.51 -10.19 -0.74
N GLY A 131 -1.63 -9.17 -0.67
CA GLY A 131 -2.04 -7.76 -0.68
C GLY A 131 -2.50 -7.22 0.68
N ASN A 132 -2.12 -7.91 1.77
CA ASN A 132 -2.45 -7.55 3.14
C ASN A 132 -1.44 -6.56 3.74
N TRP A 133 -1.55 -5.28 3.36
CA TRP A 133 -0.57 -4.25 3.72
C TRP A 133 -0.79 -3.65 5.11
N ASP A 134 0.26 -3.69 5.91
CA ASP A 134 0.45 -2.87 7.11
C ASP A 134 1.85 -2.25 7.08
N ASP A 135 2.22 -1.50 8.13
CA ASP A 135 3.53 -0.86 8.24
C ASP A 135 4.70 -1.87 8.30
N VAL A 136 4.48 -3.08 8.84
CA VAL A 136 5.49 -4.13 8.91
C VAL A 136 5.75 -4.72 7.53
N GLU A 137 4.70 -5.04 6.78
CA GLU A 137 4.82 -5.57 5.42
C GLU A 137 5.44 -4.54 4.46
N ILE A 138 5.14 -3.25 4.64
CA ILE A 138 5.77 -2.17 3.87
C ILE A 138 7.27 -2.08 4.16
N GLU A 139 7.69 -2.23 5.41
CA GLU A 139 9.11 -2.29 5.76
C GLU A 139 9.79 -3.55 5.21
N ASN A 140 9.11 -4.70 5.26
CA ASN A 140 9.62 -5.97 4.76
C ASN A 140 9.86 -5.93 3.25
N ILE A 141 8.94 -5.35 2.48
CA ILE A 141 9.14 -5.23 1.02
C ILE A 141 10.29 -4.27 0.70
N CYS A 142 10.45 -3.17 1.44
CA CYS A 142 11.60 -2.27 1.26
C CYS A 142 12.92 -3.00 1.54
N LYS A 143 12.98 -3.80 2.61
CA LYS A 143 14.17 -4.62 2.94
C LYS A 143 14.48 -5.65 1.86
N ARG A 144 13.46 -6.30 1.29
CA ARG A 144 13.61 -7.23 0.15
C ARG A 144 14.23 -6.54 -1.07
N LEU A 145 13.85 -5.29 -1.33
CA LEU A 145 14.43 -4.46 -2.38
C LEU A 145 15.84 -3.90 -2.04
N GLY A 146 16.39 -4.27 -0.89
CA GLY A 146 17.71 -3.81 -0.43
C GLY A 146 17.69 -2.41 0.18
N TRP A 147 16.52 -1.91 0.57
CA TRP A 147 16.35 -0.55 1.06
C TRP A 147 15.94 -0.51 2.53
N THR A 148 16.56 0.40 3.27
CA THR A 148 16.04 0.81 4.58
C THR A 148 15.04 1.93 4.37
N LEU A 149 13.78 1.67 4.69
CA LEU A 149 12.70 2.66 4.59
C LEU A 149 13.04 3.89 5.47
N LYS A 150 12.97 5.08 4.86
CA LYS A 150 13.20 6.36 5.55
C LYS A 150 11.99 7.25 5.33
N ILE A 151 11.23 7.45 6.40
CA ILE A 151 10.03 8.27 6.45
C ILE A 151 10.28 9.37 7.49
N ASP A 152 9.66 10.55 7.31
CA ASP A 152 9.66 11.59 8.32
C ASP A 152 9.27 11.05 9.70
N THR A 153 9.92 11.53 10.76
CA THR A 153 9.74 11.00 12.11
C THR A 153 8.30 11.20 12.61
N THR A 154 7.66 12.30 12.24
CA THR A 154 6.28 12.60 12.65
C THR A 154 5.31 11.66 11.94
N ALA A 155 5.44 11.51 10.63
CA ALA A 155 4.60 10.61 9.83
C ALA A 155 4.81 9.13 10.20
N TYR A 156 6.04 8.73 10.52
CA TYR A 156 6.32 7.36 10.98
C TYR A 156 5.71 7.08 12.34
N LYS A 157 5.89 8.00 13.31
CA LYS A 157 5.31 7.85 14.65
C LYS A 157 3.79 7.85 14.64
N SER A 158 3.15 8.61 13.76
CA SER A 158 1.68 8.67 13.70
C SER A 158 1.05 7.33 13.33
N VAL A 159 1.68 6.55 12.43
CA VAL A 159 1.16 5.22 12.06
C VAL A 159 1.61 4.10 13.00
N LYS A 160 2.80 4.23 13.63
CA LYS A 160 3.35 3.22 14.55
C LYS A 160 2.77 3.28 15.96
N ARG A 161 2.32 4.47 16.39
CA ARG A 161 1.69 4.62 17.70
C ARG A 161 0.48 3.70 17.78
N LYS A 162 0.36 2.99 18.90
CA LYS A 162 -0.80 2.15 19.19
C LYS A 162 -2.07 3.01 19.11
N TYR A 163 -3.02 2.53 18.32
CA TYR A 163 -4.31 3.14 18.08
C TYR A 163 -5.38 2.34 18.83
N ARG A 164 -5.97 1.32 18.19
CA ARG A 164 -6.99 0.44 18.77
C ARG A 164 -6.56 -1.01 18.71
N ASN A 165 -7.05 -1.82 19.64
CA ASN A 165 -6.73 -3.25 19.75
C ASN A 165 -5.22 -3.52 19.84
N ASP A 166 -4.46 -2.58 20.42
CA ASP A 166 -3.01 -2.60 20.45
C ASP A 166 -2.36 -2.73 19.04
N LEU A 167 -3.01 -2.22 18.00
CA LEU A 167 -2.48 -2.15 16.64
C LEU A 167 -2.07 -0.71 16.28
N GLY A 168 -1.07 -0.56 15.42
CA GLY A 168 -0.84 0.71 14.70
C GLY A 168 -1.97 1.00 13.71
N ILE A 169 -2.01 2.21 13.14
CA ILE A 169 -3.11 2.64 12.25
C ILE A 169 -3.25 1.70 11.04
N LEU A 170 -2.14 1.35 10.38
CA LEU A 170 -2.19 0.50 9.20
C LEU A 170 -2.57 -0.95 9.54
N GLY A 171 -2.06 -1.48 10.66
CA GLY A 171 -2.45 -2.79 11.17
C GLY A 171 -3.95 -2.86 11.52
N TYR A 172 -4.49 -1.80 12.11
CA TYR A 172 -5.92 -1.70 12.42
C TYR A 172 -6.80 -1.62 11.16
N LEU A 173 -6.39 -0.83 10.16
CA LEU A 173 -7.11 -0.78 8.88
C LEU A 173 -7.14 -2.15 8.18
N LYS A 174 -6.00 -2.85 8.19
CA LYS A 174 -5.88 -4.21 7.66
C LYS A 174 -6.80 -5.19 8.40
N SER A 175 -6.84 -5.13 9.73
CA SER A 175 -7.72 -6.03 10.50
C SER A 175 -9.19 -5.77 10.18
N LEU A 176 -9.64 -4.50 10.18
CA LEU A 176 -11.02 -4.15 9.85
C LEU A 176 -11.42 -4.58 8.43
N ARG A 177 -10.54 -4.39 7.44
CA ARG A 177 -10.79 -4.86 6.07
C ARG A 177 -10.96 -6.37 6.00
N ASN A 178 -10.12 -7.11 6.72
CA ASN A 178 -10.21 -8.58 6.76
C ASN A 178 -11.47 -9.05 7.48
N ASP A 179 -11.81 -8.46 8.62
CA ASP A 179 -12.99 -8.82 9.40
C ASP A 179 -14.27 -8.54 8.61
N LEU A 180 -14.34 -7.42 7.89
CA LEU A 180 -15.45 -7.10 6.98
C LEU A 180 -15.51 -8.07 5.79
N ALA A 181 -14.37 -8.38 5.16
CA ALA A 181 -14.33 -9.26 3.99
C ALA A 181 -14.68 -10.72 4.33
N HIS A 182 -14.33 -11.19 5.52
CA HIS A 182 -14.69 -12.51 6.01
C HIS A 182 -16.08 -12.57 6.66
N GLY A 183 -16.77 -11.43 6.77
CA GLY A 183 -18.09 -11.34 7.41
C GLY A 183 -18.07 -11.57 8.92
N SER A 184 -16.91 -11.39 9.55
CA SER A 184 -16.74 -11.51 11.01
C SER A 184 -17.33 -10.32 11.78
N ILE A 185 -17.46 -9.17 11.12
CA ILE A 185 -18.17 -7.99 11.62
C ILE A 185 -19.03 -7.38 10.51
N SER A 186 -20.12 -6.71 10.88
CA SER A 186 -20.94 -5.90 9.99
C SER A 186 -20.38 -4.47 9.82
N PHE A 187 -20.89 -3.74 8.82
CA PHE A 187 -20.56 -2.33 8.61
C PHE A 187 -21.01 -1.42 9.77
N GLU A 188 -22.09 -1.81 10.46
CA GLU A 188 -22.55 -1.09 11.64
C GLU A 188 -21.57 -1.28 12.81
N GLU A 189 -21.19 -2.53 13.10
CA GLU A 189 -20.23 -2.87 14.16
C GLU A 189 -18.84 -2.25 13.90
N CYS A 190 -18.42 -2.20 12.64
CA CYS A 190 -17.15 -1.56 12.25
C CYS A 190 -17.14 -0.05 12.52
N GLY A 191 -18.29 0.62 12.41
CA GLY A 191 -18.43 2.05 12.69
C GLY A 191 -18.74 2.38 14.16
N GLU A 192 -18.81 1.38 15.03
CA GLU A 192 -19.19 1.55 16.43
C GLU A 192 -18.18 2.42 17.20
N GLY A 193 -18.69 3.38 17.99
CA GLY A 193 -17.85 4.26 18.80
C GLY A 193 -16.97 5.23 18.00
N GLU A 194 -17.20 5.37 16.69
CA GLU A 194 -16.41 6.24 15.84
C GLU A 194 -16.91 7.68 15.80
N THR A 195 -15.99 8.63 15.53
CA THR A 195 -16.34 10.04 15.29
C THR A 195 -15.73 10.52 13.98
N VAL A 196 -16.37 11.50 13.34
CA VAL A 196 -15.84 12.08 12.09
C VAL A 196 -14.48 12.76 12.32
N SER A 197 -14.27 13.38 13.48
CA SER A 197 -12.97 13.97 13.84
C SER A 197 -11.84 12.93 13.89
N ASN A 198 -12.09 11.77 14.50
CA ASN A 198 -11.13 10.67 14.50
C ASN A 198 -10.85 10.15 13.09
N LEU A 199 -11.90 9.95 12.26
CA LEU A 199 -11.74 9.52 10.88
C LEU A 199 -10.90 10.50 10.07
N ARG A 200 -11.08 11.81 10.30
CA ARG A 200 -10.29 12.87 9.68
C ARG A 200 -8.83 12.81 10.10
N GLU A 201 -8.55 12.68 11.39
CA GLU A 201 -7.19 12.56 11.92
C GLU A 201 -6.50 11.30 11.37
N LEU A 202 -7.20 10.17 11.39
CA LEU A 202 -6.70 8.90 10.89
C LEU A 202 -6.40 8.99 9.39
N ALA A 203 -7.31 9.57 8.58
CA ALA A 203 -7.06 9.81 7.17
C ALA A 203 -5.82 10.69 6.94
N LYS A 204 -5.69 11.80 7.69
CA LYS A 204 -4.52 12.69 7.61
C LYS A 204 -3.21 11.95 7.91
N ASN A 205 -3.20 11.12 8.95
CA ASN A 205 -2.01 10.36 9.35
C ASN A 205 -1.61 9.34 8.26
N VAL A 206 -2.60 8.61 7.71
CA VAL A 206 -2.38 7.68 6.59
C VAL A 206 -1.85 8.41 5.36
N PHE A 207 -2.48 9.52 4.97
CA PHE A 207 -2.04 10.33 3.82
C PHE A 207 -0.60 10.83 3.99
N SER A 208 -0.26 11.37 5.17
CA SER A 208 1.09 11.87 5.43
C SER A 208 2.14 10.75 5.30
N TYR A 209 1.84 9.56 5.81
CA TYR A 209 2.74 8.41 5.69
C TYR A 209 2.90 7.95 4.24
N LEU A 210 1.78 7.82 3.51
CA LEU A 210 1.79 7.39 2.12
C LEU A 210 2.51 8.38 1.20
N LEU A 211 2.38 9.68 1.46
CA LEU A 211 3.10 10.71 0.71
C LEU A 211 4.62 10.57 0.88
N GLU A 212 5.09 10.36 2.10
CA GLU A 212 6.51 10.12 2.38
C GLU A 212 6.99 8.79 1.77
N LEU A 213 6.15 7.76 1.76
CA LEU A 213 6.44 6.49 1.09
C LEU A 213 6.61 6.68 -0.42
N VAL A 214 5.71 7.42 -1.07
CA VAL A 214 5.81 7.74 -2.51
C VAL A 214 7.10 8.48 -2.79
N LYS A 215 7.40 9.56 -2.03
CA LYS A 215 8.67 10.31 -2.17
C LYS A 215 9.90 9.42 -2.01
N PHE A 216 9.87 8.49 -1.07
CA PHE A 216 10.94 7.54 -0.85
C PHE A 216 11.16 6.66 -2.10
N PHE A 217 10.10 6.06 -2.64
CA PHE A 217 10.19 5.23 -3.85
C PHE A 217 10.61 6.03 -5.08
N GLU A 218 10.03 7.22 -5.29
CA GLU A 218 10.43 8.14 -6.37
C GLU A 218 11.93 8.41 -6.31
N LYS A 219 12.47 8.75 -5.13
CA LYS A 219 13.91 8.97 -4.95
C LYS A 219 14.72 7.74 -5.35
N LYS A 220 14.32 6.54 -4.92
CA LYS A 220 15.01 5.27 -5.22
C LYS A 220 14.98 4.94 -6.71
N VAL A 221 13.86 5.22 -7.37
CA VAL A 221 13.70 5.02 -8.80
C VAL A 221 14.55 6.02 -9.58
N SER A 222 14.51 7.32 -9.23
CA SER A 222 15.30 8.36 -9.90
C SER A 222 16.80 8.17 -9.72
N SER A 223 17.26 7.72 -8.55
CA SER A 223 18.69 7.43 -8.32
C SER A 223 19.14 6.07 -8.86
N GLN A 224 18.21 5.27 -9.39
CA GLN A 224 18.43 3.89 -9.83
C GLN A 224 19.16 3.05 -8.77
N ASP A 225 18.74 3.17 -7.50
CA ASP A 225 19.34 2.45 -6.37
C ASP A 225 19.22 0.92 -6.51
N PHE A 226 18.40 0.45 -7.45
CA PHE A 226 18.26 -0.95 -7.86
C PHE A 226 19.44 -1.48 -8.71
N LEU A 227 20.33 -0.62 -9.19
CA LEU A 227 21.54 -0.99 -9.95
C LEU A 227 22.79 -1.05 -9.08
N LEU A 228 23.82 -1.74 -9.58
CA LEU A 228 25.19 -1.64 -9.09
C LEU A 228 25.71 -0.20 -9.24
N PRO A 229 26.56 0.31 -8.32
CA PRO A 229 27.02 1.70 -8.32
C PRO A 229 27.59 2.19 -9.66
N GLU A 230 28.34 1.34 -10.37
CA GLU A 230 28.97 1.62 -11.66
C GLU A 230 27.98 1.79 -12.82
N HIS A 231 26.74 1.33 -12.65
CA HIS A 231 25.68 1.44 -13.66
C HIS A 231 24.66 2.55 -13.34
N ARG A 232 24.82 3.24 -12.22
CA ARG A 232 23.93 4.35 -11.84
C ARG A 232 24.28 5.61 -12.66
N PRO A 233 23.28 6.46 -12.96
CA PRO A 233 23.56 7.76 -13.56
C PRO A 233 24.50 8.55 -12.66
N ALA A 234 25.57 9.09 -13.25
CA ALA A 234 26.44 10.04 -12.55
C ALA A 234 25.54 11.16 -12.00
N HIS A 235 25.57 11.39 -10.69
CA HIS A 235 24.80 12.46 -10.09
C HIS A 235 25.26 13.78 -10.72
N SER A 236 24.46 14.30 -11.65
CA SER A 236 24.55 15.69 -12.07
C SER A 236 24.10 16.51 -10.88
N VAL A 237 25.05 16.85 -10.01
CA VAL A 237 24.88 17.93 -9.04
C VAL A 237 24.54 19.18 -9.86
N ARG A 238 23.28 19.57 -9.85
CA ARG A 238 22.79 20.89 -10.24
C ARG A 238 21.93 21.42 -9.12
#